data_AF-A0A078LES9-F1
#
_entry.id   AF-A0A078LES9-F1
#
_cell.length_a   1.000
_cell.length_b   1.000
_cell.length_c   1.000
_cell.angle_alpha   90.00
_cell.angle_beta   90.00
_cell.angle_gamma   90.00
#
_symmetry.space_group_name_H-M   'P 1'
#
loop_
_entity.id
_entity.type
_entity.pdbx_description
1 polymer ?
#
loop_
_entity_poly.entity_id
_entity_poly.type
_entity_poly.pdbx_seq_one_letter_code
_entity_poly.pdbx_strand_id
1 'polypeptide(L)'
;MPQHRRHFFASARGRLLFFNLLVVAVTLMVSGVAVLGFQHASQIQEQVQQQTVDDMTGSMNLARDTANVATAAVRLSQVVGALEYKGEAERLQETQRALRHSLEQLATAPLAQQEPGLVARIIQRSNELQTSVAGMLQRGQRRHLERNTLLSSLYQNQSYLRHLQQLDAAQDAALFSQMDRLIRAAIETPTPRAVIKQLDGVMRALPEQHADPLVNVILSDFN
;
A
#
# COMPACT_ATOMS: atom_id res chain seq x y z
N MET A 1 27.18 -59.01 -80.20
CA MET A 1 25.80 -58.93 -79.66
C MET A 1 25.63 -57.59 -78.96
N PRO A 2 24.65 -56.74 -79.32
CA PRO A 2 24.53 -55.39 -78.77
C PRO A 2 23.66 -55.38 -77.50
N GLN A 3 24.16 -54.80 -76.41
CA GLN A 3 23.36 -54.46 -75.23
C GLN A 3 22.75 -53.06 -75.42
N HIS A 4 21.43 -52.99 -75.48
CA HIS A 4 20.64 -51.75 -75.50
C HIS A 4 20.79 -50.99 -74.17
N ARG A 5 21.49 -49.85 -74.17
CA ARG A 5 21.38 -48.85 -73.09
C ARG A 5 20.13 -47.99 -73.33
N ARG A 6 19.13 -48.19 -72.47
CA ARG A 6 17.86 -47.46 -72.44
C ARG A 6 18.09 -45.97 -72.10
N HIS A 7 18.04 -45.08 -73.09
CA HIS A 7 17.91 -43.64 -72.87
C HIS A 7 16.43 -43.24 -72.78
N PHE A 8 15.75 -43.62 -71.67
CA PHE A 8 14.36 -43.23 -71.41
C PHE A 8 14.16 -41.70 -71.32
N PHE A 9 15.24 -40.96 -71.01
CA PHE A 9 15.26 -39.50 -70.89
C PHE A 9 15.36 -38.73 -72.23
N ALA A 10 15.58 -39.39 -73.37
CA ALA A 10 15.73 -38.71 -74.66
C ALA A 10 14.40 -38.53 -75.45
N SER A 11 13.36 -39.28 -75.08
CA SER A 11 12.05 -39.27 -75.76
C SER A 11 11.16 -38.10 -75.33
N ALA A 12 10.32 -37.58 -76.23
CA ALA A 12 9.39 -36.47 -75.94
C ALA A 12 8.43 -36.76 -74.77
N ARG A 13 8.02 -38.03 -74.60
CA ARG A 13 7.19 -38.50 -73.47
C ARG A 13 7.95 -38.48 -72.14
N GLY A 14 9.25 -38.79 -72.14
CA GLY A 14 10.10 -38.75 -70.94
C GLY A 14 10.28 -37.32 -70.40
N ARG A 15 10.38 -36.32 -71.29
CA ARG A 15 10.48 -34.90 -70.89
C ARG A 15 9.20 -34.37 -70.27
N LEU A 16 8.04 -34.75 -70.81
CA LEU A 16 6.73 -34.37 -70.25
C LEU A 16 6.51 -34.96 -68.85
N LEU A 17 6.87 -36.23 -68.65
CA LEU A 17 6.81 -36.87 -67.33
C LEU A 17 7.74 -36.19 -66.32
N PHE A 18 8.97 -35.85 -66.73
CA PHE A 18 9.92 -35.13 -65.87
C PHE A 18 9.41 -33.73 -65.50
N PHE A 19 8.84 -33.01 -66.46
CA PHE A 19 8.26 -31.68 -66.22
C PHE A 19 7.09 -31.76 -65.23
N ASN A 20 6.20 -32.75 -65.38
CA ASN A 20 5.08 -32.95 -64.46
C ASN A 20 5.56 -33.29 -63.04
N LEU A 21 6.53 -34.19 -62.91
CA LEU A 21 7.17 -34.53 -61.64
C LEU A 21 7.84 -33.32 -60.98
N LEU A 22 8.52 -32.49 -61.78
CA LEU A 22 9.18 -31.29 -61.28
C LEU A 22 8.16 -30.25 -60.80
N VAL A 23 7.07 -30.04 -61.54
CA VAL A 23 5.97 -29.16 -61.12
C VAL A 23 5.39 -29.63 -59.80
N VAL A 24 5.06 -30.93 -59.66
CA VAL A 24 4.53 -31.49 -58.41
C VAL A 24 5.52 -31.32 -57.25
N ALA A 25 6.81 -31.56 -57.48
CA ALA A 25 7.86 -31.38 -56.46
C ALA A 25 7.97 -29.92 -56.00
N VAL A 26 7.93 -28.96 -56.92
CA VAL A 26 7.93 -27.53 -56.60
C VAL A 26 6.68 -27.14 -55.82
N THR A 27 5.49 -27.62 -56.25
CA THR A 27 4.24 -27.33 -55.54
C THR A 27 4.27 -27.85 -54.11
N LEU A 28 4.75 -29.09 -53.90
CA LEU A 28 4.90 -29.66 -52.55
C LEU A 28 5.90 -28.88 -51.70
N MET A 29 7.03 -28.45 -52.28
CA MET A 29 8.02 -27.65 -51.56
C MET A 29 7.44 -26.29 -51.12
N VAL A 30 6.73 -25.60 -52.01
CA VAL A 30 6.06 -24.32 -51.70
C VAL A 30 4.98 -24.52 -50.63
N SER A 31 4.15 -25.57 -50.73
CA SER A 31 3.16 -25.90 -49.71
C SER A 31 3.80 -26.25 -48.36
N GLY A 32 4.92 -26.99 -48.36
CA GLY A 32 5.66 -27.33 -47.14
C GLY A 32 6.23 -26.09 -46.43
N VAL A 33 6.83 -25.17 -47.20
CA VAL A 33 7.32 -23.88 -46.66
C VAL A 33 6.17 -23.04 -46.11
N ALA A 34 5.02 -23.01 -46.78
CA ALA A 34 3.84 -22.29 -46.31
C ALA A 34 3.32 -22.83 -44.96
N VAL A 35 3.17 -24.15 -44.82
CA VAL A 35 2.69 -24.78 -43.58
C VAL A 35 3.65 -24.53 -42.42
N LEU A 36 4.97 -24.69 -42.66
CA LEU A 36 5.99 -24.39 -41.64
C LEU A 36 5.99 -22.90 -41.26
N GLY A 37 5.84 -22.01 -42.25
CA GLY A 37 5.73 -20.57 -42.01
C GLY A 37 4.50 -20.20 -41.17
N PHE A 38 3.34 -20.81 -41.43
CA PHE A 38 2.13 -20.60 -40.63
C PHE A 38 2.25 -21.14 -39.21
N GLN A 39 2.87 -22.30 -39.01
CA GLN A 39 3.14 -22.82 -37.66
C GLN A 39 4.08 -21.91 -36.87
N HIS A 40 5.15 -21.41 -37.51
CA HIS A 40 6.08 -20.49 -36.87
C HIS A 40 5.44 -19.15 -36.54
N ALA A 41 4.65 -18.59 -37.45
CA ALA A 41 3.91 -17.36 -37.22
C ALA A 41 2.85 -17.52 -36.12
N SER A 42 2.15 -18.66 -36.08
CA SER A 42 1.17 -19.01 -35.04
C SER A 42 1.81 -19.09 -33.65
N GLN A 43 2.95 -19.77 -33.52
CA GLN A 43 3.66 -19.87 -32.24
C GLN A 43 4.15 -18.51 -31.74
N ILE A 44 4.68 -17.67 -32.65
CA ILE A 44 5.11 -16.32 -32.31
C ILE A 44 3.91 -15.47 -31.86
N GLN A 45 2.76 -15.61 -32.52
CA GLN A 45 1.55 -14.86 -32.17
C GLN A 45 0.98 -15.27 -30.81
N GLU A 46 0.93 -16.57 -30.50
CA GLU A 46 0.51 -17.08 -29.18
C GLU A 46 1.45 -16.60 -28.07
N GLN A 47 2.76 -16.62 -28.31
CA GLN A 47 3.75 -16.18 -27.33
C GLN A 47 3.67 -14.66 -27.08
N VAL A 48 3.52 -13.86 -28.13
CA VAL A 48 3.34 -12.39 -28.00
C VAL A 48 2.02 -12.07 -27.29
N GLN A 49 0.96 -12.84 -27.54
CA GLN A 49 -0.32 -12.64 -26.88
C GLN A 49 -0.25 -12.95 -25.39
N GLN A 50 0.39 -14.06 -25.00
CA GLN A 50 0.61 -14.41 -23.59
C GLN A 50 1.47 -13.37 -22.88
N GLN A 51 2.58 -12.95 -23.49
CA GLN A 51 3.42 -11.87 -22.95
C GLN A 51 2.63 -10.57 -22.74
N THR A 52 1.79 -10.20 -23.70
CA THR A 52 0.97 -8.99 -23.60
C THR A 52 -0.06 -9.11 -22.47
N VAL A 53 -0.68 -10.28 -22.30
CA VAL A 53 -1.63 -10.53 -21.20
C VAL A 53 -0.93 -10.48 -19.84
N ASP A 54 0.27 -11.06 -19.74
CA ASP A 54 1.07 -11.03 -18.51
C ASP A 54 1.50 -9.61 -18.15
N ASP A 55 1.97 -8.83 -19.12
CA ASP A 55 2.34 -7.42 -18.94
C ASP A 55 1.14 -6.55 -18.55
N MET A 56 -0.02 -6.76 -19.19
CA MET A 56 -1.26 -6.05 -18.84
C MET A 56 -1.75 -6.42 -17.43
N THR A 57 -1.67 -7.69 -17.06
CA THR A 57 -2.07 -8.18 -15.74
C THR A 57 -1.15 -7.61 -14.66
N GLY A 58 0.17 -7.64 -14.87
CA GLY A 58 1.14 -7.06 -13.95
C GLY A 58 0.95 -5.55 -13.77
N SER A 59 0.73 -4.82 -14.87
CA SER A 59 0.47 -3.37 -14.84
C SER A 59 -0.84 -3.03 -14.12
N MET A 60 -1.89 -3.81 -14.33
CA MET A 60 -3.18 -3.64 -13.68
C MET A 60 -3.10 -3.90 -12.17
N ASN A 61 -2.40 -4.97 -11.76
CA ASN A 61 -2.15 -5.27 -10.34
C ASN A 61 -1.40 -4.12 -9.66
N LEU A 62 -0.35 -3.60 -10.31
CA LEU A 62 0.40 -2.47 -9.79
C LEU A 62 -0.46 -1.21 -9.63
N ALA A 63 -1.28 -0.88 -10.62
CA ALA A 63 -2.17 0.29 -10.57
C ALA A 63 -3.19 0.15 -9.43
N ARG A 64 -3.79 -1.04 -9.28
CA ARG A 64 -4.73 -1.37 -8.21
C ARG A 64 -4.07 -1.25 -6.83
N ASP A 65 -2.90 -1.84 -6.64
CA ASP A 65 -2.20 -1.82 -5.35
C ASP A 65 -1.78 -0.40 -4.97
N THR A 66 -1.34 0.39 -5.95
CA THR A 66 -1.01 1.81 -5.73
C THR A 66 -2.24 2.61 -5.26
N ALA A 67 -3.39 2.41 -5.91
CA ALA A 67 -4.64 3.06 -5.53
C ALA A 67 -5.14 2.61 -4.14
N ASN A 68 -4.99 1.32 -3.81
CA ASN A 68 -5.35 0.76 -2.52
C ASN A 68 -4.50 1.36 -1.41
N VAL A 69 -3.17 1.47 -1.60
CA VAL A 69 -2.27 2.12 -0.62
C VAL A 69 -2.67 3.58 -0.41
N ALA A 70 -2.95 4.33 -1.47
CA ALA A 70 -3.37 5.72 -1.36
C ALA A 70 -4.70 5.87 -0.58
N THR A 71 -5.68 5.03 -0.87
CA THR A 71 -7.00 5.06 -0.20
C THR A 71 -6.90 4.64 1.25
N ALA A 72 -6.16 3.57 1.55
CA ALA A 72 -5.93 3.10 2.92
C ALA A 72 -5.14 4.13 3.75
N ALA A 73 -4.17 4.82 3.14
CA ALA A 73 -3.46 5.93 3.78
C ALA A 73 -4.40 7.08 4.18
N VAL A 74 -5.33 7.46 3.30
CA VAL A 74 -6.34 8.49 3.60
C VAL A 74 -7.28 8.02 4.71
N ARG A 75 -7.78 6.79 4.64
CA ARG A 75 -8.66 6.25 5.69
C ARG A 75 -7.97 6.25 7.05
N LEU A 76 -6.73 5.75 7.12
CA LEU A 76 -5.96 5.73 8.36
C LEU A 76 -5.74 7.12 8.95
N SER A 77 -5.64 8.16 8.11
CA SER A 77 -5.51 9.54 8.59
C SER A 77 -6.79 10.09 9.26
N GLN A 78 -7.94 9.47 9.01
CA GLN A 78 -9.25 9.86 9.55
C GLN A 78 -9.66 9.07 10.80
N VAL A 79 -8.97 7.97 11.11
CA VAL A 79 -9.33 7.11 12.25
C VAL A 79 -8.92 7.76 13.57
N VAL A 80 -9.88 7.90 14.47
CA VAL A 80 -9.69 8.49 15.80
C VAL A 80 -9.55 7.43 16.90
N GLY A 81 -10.14 6.24 16.71
CA GLY A 81 -10.08 5.12 17.66
C GLY A 81 -8.73 4.38 17.66
N ALA A 82 -8.21 4.03 18.84
CA ALA A 82 -6.92 3.36 18.96
C ALA A 82 -6.91 1.92 18.41
N LEU A 83 -8.01 1.17 18.61
CA LEU A 83 -8.15 -0.19 18.10
C LEU A 83 -8.31 -0.20 16.57
N GLU A 84 -9.14 0.71 16.07
CA GLU A 84 -9.36 0.94 14.64
C GLU A 84 -8.08 1.40 13.96
N TYR A 85 -7.30 2.29 14.60
CA TYR A 85 -6.03 2.76 14.07
C TYR A 85 -5.04 1.60 13.91
N LYS A 86 -4.95 0.72 14.92
CA LYS A 86 -4.07 -0.45 14.83
C LYS A 86 -4.48 -1.37 13.67
N GLY A 87 -5.76 -1.70 13.56
CA GLY A 87 -6.26 -2.56 12.49
C GLY A 87 -6.08 -1.95 11.09
N GLU A 88 -6.34 -0.65 10.93
CA GLU A 88 -6.14 0.05 9.66
C GLU A 88 -4.66 0.22 9.31
N ALA A 89 -3.78 0.39 10.31
CA ALA A 89 -2.34 0.44 10.09
C ALA A 89 -1.78 -0.91 9.63
N GLU A 90 -2.26 -2.02 10.20
CA GLU A 90 -1.90 -3.38 9.80
C GLU A 90 -2.34 -3.66 8.34
N ARG A 91 -3.59 -3.30 7.99
CA ARG A 91 -4.11 -3.39 6.61
C ARG A 91 -3.30 -2.53 5.63
N LEU A 92 -2.92 -1.32 6.03
CA LEU A 92 -2.07 -0.46 5.21
C LEU A 92 -0.68 -1.08 5.00
N GLN A 93 -0.13 -1.76 6.01
CA GLN A 93 1.13 -2.46 5.87
C GLN A 93 1.03 -3.67 4.92
N GLU A 94 -0.08 -4.42 4.95
CA GLU A 94 -0.34 -5.50 3.99
C GLU A 94 -0.44 -5.00 2.55
N THR A 95 -1.20 -3.92 2.32
CA THR A 95 -1.30 -3.30 0.99
C THR A 95 0.04 -2.76 0.49
N GLN A 96 0.90 -2.23 1.37
CA GLN A 96 2.28 -1.86 1.00
C GLN A 96 3.13 -3.07 0.59
N ARG A 97 2.98 -4.21 1.27
CA ARG A 97 3.69 -5.45 0.89
C ARG A 97 3.24 -5.96 -0.48
N ALA A 98 1.92 -5.92 -0.75
CA ALA A 98 1.38 -6.27 -2.06
C ALA A 98 1.92 -5.35 -3.17
N LEU A 99 1.91 -4.03 -2.94
CA LEU A 99 2.48 -3.07 -3.88
C LEU A 99 3.96 -3.34 -4.16
N ARG A 100 4.76 -3.64 -3.13
CA ARG A 100 6.16 -3.98 -3.29
C ARG A 100 6.35 -5.23 -4.15
N HIS A 101 5.53 -6.26 -3.95
CA HIS A 101 5.57 -7.46 -4.78
C HIS A 101 5.20 -7.15 -6.25
N SER A 102 4.18 -6.34 -6.49
CA SER A 102 3.79 -5.88 -7.83
C SER A 102 4.90 -5.08 -8.53
N LEU A 103 5.68 -4.29 -7.78
CA LEU A 103 6.86 -3.58 -8.31
C LEU A 103 8.01 -4.53 -8.66
N GLU A 104 8.26 -5.54 -7.83
CA GLU A 104 9.27 -6.57 -8.09
C GLU A 104 8.91 -7.37 -9.35
N GLN A 105 7.63 -7.71 -9.53
CA GLN A 105 7.14 -8.35 -10.75
C GLN A 105 7.33 -7.45 -11.98
N LEU A 106 6.95 -6.16 -11.88
CA LEU A 106 7.14 -5.21 -12.97
C LEU A 106 8.62 -5.07 -13.37
N ALA A 107 9.54 -5.08 -12.40
CA ALA A 107 10.97 -4.98 -12.66
C ALA A 107 11.53 -6.17 -13.47
N THR A 108 10.90 -7.33 -13.37
CA THR A 108 11.27 -8.55 -14.11
C THR A 108 10.44 -8.79 -15.38
N ALA A 109 9.40 -7.99 -15.61
CA ALA A 109 8.50 -8.15 -16.74
C ALA A 109 9.21 -7.88 -18.09
N PRO A 110 8.80 -8.53 -19.19
CA PRO A 110 9.25 -8.21 -20.54
C PRO A 110 9.18 -6.71 -20.86
N LEU A 111 8.14 -6.03 -20.37
CA LEU A 111 7.98 -4.58 -20.47
C LEU A 111 9.18 -3.78 -19.92
N ALA A 112 9.86 -4.28 -18.86
CA ALA A 112 11.04 -3.62 -18.30
C ALA A 112 12.24 -3.63 -19.26
N GLN A 113 12.29 -4.60 -20.18
CA GLN A 113 13.30 -4.64 -21.25
C GLN A 113 12.94 -3.71 -22.40
N GLN A 114 11.65 -3.54 -22.69
CA GLN A 114 11.16 -2.68 -23.77
C GLN A 114 11.20 -1.19 -23.39
N GLU A 115 10.74 -0.84 -22.18
CA GLU A 115 10.70 0.53 -21.67
C GLU A 115 11.40 0.70 -20.30
N PRO A 116 12.72 0.50 -20.22
CA PRO A 116 13.45 0.52 -18.95
C PRO A 116 13.33 1.86 -18.22
N GLY A 117 13.28 2.98 -18.96
CA GLY A 117 13.16 4.32 -18.37
C GLY A 117 11.80 4.62 -17.74
N LEU A 118 10.71 4.09 -18.32
CA LEU A 118 9.37 4.28 -17.77
C LEU A 118 9.18 3.42 -16.52
N VAL A 119 9.57 2.14 -16.60
CA VAL A 119 9.52 1.21 -15.46
C VAL A 119 10.36 1.71 -14.29
N ALA A 120 11.59 2.19 -14.55
CA ALA A 120 12.44 2.76 -13.50
C ALA A 120 11.78 3.96 -12.80
N ARG A 121 11.12 4.86 -13.55
CA ARG A 121 10.39 6.00 -12.96
C ARG A 121 9.19 5.56 -12.14
N ILE A 122 8.44 4.55 -12.59
CA ILE A 122 7.30 4.00 -11.84
C ILE A 122 7.77 3.38 -10.52
N ILE A 123 8.83 2.58 -10.56
CA ILE A 123 9.44 1.97 -9.37
C ILE A 123 9.93 3.07 -8.41
N GLN A 124 10.64 4.08 -8.92
CA GLN A 124 11.11 5.19 -8.12
C GLN A 124 9.96 5.92 -7.42
N ARG A 125 8.95 6.37 -8.16
CA ARG A 125 7.80 7.10 -7.59
C ARG A 125 7.01 6.26 -6.60
N SER A 126 6.87 4.96 -6.87
CA SER A 126 6.17 4.06 -5.96
C SER A 126 6.95 3.84 -4.66
N ASN A 127 8.29 3.76 -4.74
CA ASN A 127 9.15 3.70 -3.55
C ASN A 127 9.12 5.01 -2.73
N GLU A 128 9.09 6.16 -3.40
CA GLU A 128 8.88 7.47 -2.76
C GLU A 128 7.54 7.52 -2.02
N LEU A 129 6.46 7.03 -2.66
CA LEU A 129 5.14 6.91 -2.04
C LEU A 129 5.16 5.99 -0.82
N GLN A 130 5.76 4.79 -0.92
CA GLN A 130 5.89 3.86 0.21
C GLN A 130 6.62 4.50 1.39
N THR A 131 7.72 5.22 1.11
CA THR A 131 8.50 5.94 2.12
C THR A 131 7.67 7.03 2.79
N SER A 132 6.91 7.80 2.01
CA SER A 132 6.03 8.85 2.52
C SER A 132 4.94 8.29 3.44
N VAL A 133 4.30 7.20 3.02
CA VAL A 133 3.25 6.51 3.80
C VAL A 133 3.83 5.88 5.06
N ALA A 134 5.02 5.28 5.00
CA ALA A 134 5.71 4.76 6.18
C ALA A 134 6.03 5.87 7.21
N GLY A 135 6.50 7.03 6.75
CA GLY A 135 6.71 8.18 7.61
C GLY A 135 5.40 8.72 8.21
N MET A 136 4.32 8.71 7.43
CA MET A 136 2.98 9.09 7.90
C MET A 136 2.49 8.12 9.00
N LEU A 137 2.68 6.82 8.82
CA LEU A 137 2.36 5.78 9.79
C LEU A 137 3.08 6.01 11.12
N GLN A 138 4.40 6.21 11.09
CA GLN A 138 5.19 6.48 12.28
C GLN A 138 4.71 7.73 13.02
N ARG A 139 4.43 8.82 12.29
CA ARG A 139 3.89 10.06 12.89
C ARG A 139 2.50 9.84 13.46
N GLY A 140 1.65 9.07 12.78
CA GLY A 140 0.31 8.71 13.28
C GLY A 140 0.40 7.94 14.59
N GLN A 141 1.21 6.88 14.62
CA GLN A 141 1.39 6.03 15.79
C GLN A 141 1.89 6.86 16.98
N ARG A 142 2.88 7.72 16.75
CA ARG A 142 3.39 8.63 17.79
C ARG A 142 2.28 9.54 18.34
N ARG A 143 1.47 10.17 17.48
CA ARG A 143 0.33 10.98 17.91
C ARG A 143 -0.69 10.18 18.72
N HIS A 144 -0.98 8.93 18.34
CA HIS A 144 -1.90 8.08 19.09
C HIS A 144 -1.36 7.70 20.47
N LEU A 145 -0.07 7.38 20.58
CA LEU A 145 0.57 7.10 21.86
C LEU A 145 0.58 8.34 22.77
N GLU A 146 0.99 9.49 22.23
CA GLU A 146 0.97 10.77 22.95
C GLU A 146 -0.45 11.11 23.44
N ARG A 147 -1.47 10.91 22.59
CA ARG A 147 -2.87 11.09 22.97
C ARG A 147 -3.32 10.12 24.05
N ASN A 148 -2.93 8.84 23.97
CA ASN A 148 -3.34 7.85 24.97
C ASN A 148 -2.75 8.15 26.35
N THR A 149 -1.46 8.51 26.39
CA THR A 149 -0.80 8.96 27.63
C THR A 149 -1.50 10.19 28.20
N LEU A 150 -1.83 11.17 27.36
CA LEU A 150 -2.56 12.37 27.78
C LEU A 150 -3.97 12.05 28.31
N LEU A 151 -4.71 11.17 27.65
CA LEU A 151 -6.04 10.77 28.12
C LEU A 151 -5.95 10.06 29.48
N SER A 152 -4.95 9.19 29.66
CA SER A 152 -4.71 8.52 30.94
C SER A 152 -4.47 9.53 32.07
N SER A 153 -3.61 10.54 31.85
CA SER A 153 -3.36 11.57 32.87
C SER A 153 -4.58 12.44 33.13
N LEU A 154 -5.35 12.80 32.09
CA LEU A 154 -6.59 13.57 32.24
C LEU A 154 -7.64 12.79 33.05
N TYR A 155 -7.82 11.49 32.80
CA TYR A 155 -8.74 10.67 33.60
C TYR A 155 -8.29 10.51 35.05
N GLN A 156 -6.98 10.38 35.28
CA GLN A 156 -6.40 10.35 36.62
C GLN A 156 -6.65 11.66 37.38
N ASN A 157 -6.35 12.80 36.74
CA ASN A 157 -6.64 14.13 37.27
C ASN A 157 -8.13 14.32 37.56
N GLN A 158 -9.02 13.80 36.71
CA GLN A 158 -10.45 13.83 36.98
C GLN A 158 -10.84 13.03 38.21
N SER A 159 -10.22 11.86 38.41
CA SER A 159 -10.47 11.02 39.60
C SER A 159 -10.06 11.74 40.88
N TYR A 160 -8.85 12.32 40.90
CA TYR A 160 -8.35 13.10 42.03
C TYR A 160 -9.22 14.31 42.32
N LEU A 161 -9.66 15.02 41.27
CA LEU A 161 -10.52 16.19 41.42
C LEU A 161 -11.87 15.84 42.04
N ARG A 162 -12.46 14.69 41.67
CA ARG A 162 -13.69 14.21 42.30
C ARG A 162 -13.48 13.86 43.78
N HIS A 163 -12.33 13.30 44.15
CA HIS A 163 -11.99 13.03 45.55
C HIS A 163 -11.82 14.33 46.34
N LEU A 164 -11.15 15.34 45.78
CA LEU A 164 -11.04 16.67 46.39
C LEU A 164 -12.40 17.31 46.60
N GLN A 165 -13.30 17.28 45.61
CA GLN A 165 -14.65 17.83 45.74
C GLN A 165 -15.50 17.12 46.81
N GLN A 166 -15.22 15.86 47.12
CA GLN A 166 -15.88 15.13 48.21
C GLN A 166 -15.36 15.54 49.59
N LEU A 167 -14.08 15.89 49.69
CA LEU A 167 -13.42 16.24 50.95
C LEU A 167 -13.52 17.74 51.29
N ASP A 168 -13.43 18.60 50.28
CA ASP A 168 -13.44 20.06 50.42
C ASP A 168 -14.38 20.72 49.40
N ALA A 169 -15.69 20.57 49.66
CA ALA A 169 -16.75 21.06 48.77
C ALA A 169 -16.97 22.58 48.83
N ALA A 170 -16.32 23.32 49.74
CA ALA A 170 -16.73 24.68 50.10
C ALA A 170 -15.69 25.76 49.78
N GLN A 171 -14.39 25.51 50.00
CA GLN A 171 -13.39 26.57 49.93
C GLN A 171 -12.93 26.84 48.48
N ASP A 172 -12.77 25.79 47.67
CA ASP A 172 -12.24 25.86 46.29
C ASP A 172 -13.22 25.32 45.21
N ALA A 173 -14.51 25.27 45.53
CA ALA A 173 -15.56 24.71 44.67
C ALA A 173 -15.57 25.28 43.24
N ALA A 174 -15.35 26.59 43.09
CA ALA A 174 -15.33 27.26 41.79
C ALA A 174 -14.11 26.85 40.94
N LEU A 175 -12.93 26.74 41.57
CA LEU A 175 -11.69 26.31 40.94
C LEU A 175 -11.81 24.86 40.47
N PHE A 176 -12.29 23.97 41.35
CA PHE A 176 -12.48 22.56 41.01
C PHE A 176 -13.52 22.37 39.90
N SER A 177 -14.62 23.15 39.91
CA SER A 177 -15.61 23.13 38.83
C SER A 177 -15.03 23.62 37.49
N GLN A 178 -14.12 24.61 37.52
CA GLN A 178 -13.42 25.06 36.32
C GLN A 178 -12.45 24.00 35.78
N MET A 179 -11.70 23.33 36.65
CA MET A 179 -10.80 22.24 36.27
C MET A 179 -11.57 21.07 35.66
N ASP A 180 -12.69 20.64 36.25
CA ASP A 180 -13.48 19.51 35.72
C ASP A 180 -14.01 19.81 34.32
N ARG A 181 -14.49 21.04 34.09
CA ARG A 181 -14.92 21.49 32.75
C ARG A 181 -13.80 21.46 31.73
N LEU A 182 -12.61 21.93 32.10
CA LEU A 182 -11.44 21.91 31.20
C LEU A 182 -10.94 20.48 30.93
N ILE A 183 -10.92 19.61 31.93
CA ILE A 183 -10.54 18.20 31.78
C ILE A 183 -11.53 17.49 30.86
N ARG A 184 -12.84 17.65 31.08
CA ARG A 184 -13.88 17.08 30.21
C ARG A 184 -13.77 17.60 28.78
N ALA A 185 -13.59 18.91 28.60
CA ALA A 185 -13.37 19.50 27.28
C ALA A 185 -12.10 18.97 26.59
N ALA A 186 -11.03 18.71 27.35
CA ALA A 186 -9.79 18.14 26.82
C ALA A 186 -9.95 16.68 26.38
N ILE A 187 -10.74 15.88 27.11
CA ILE A 187 -11.05 14.49 26.77
C ILE A 187 -11.87 14.40 25.48
N GLU A 188 -12.90 15.25 25.35
CA GLU A 188 -13.82 15.25 24.22
C GLU A 188 -13.19 15.84 22.93
N THR A 189 -12.14 16.65 23.06
CA THR A 189 -11.49 17.31 21.90
C THR A 189 -10.39 16.42 21.27
N PRO A 190 -10.39 16.20 19.94
CA PRO A 190 -9.34 15.44 19.25
C PRO A 190 -7.93 16.05 19.40
N THR A 191 -7.83 17.37 19.43
CA THR A 191 -6.57 18.12 19.57
C THR A 191 -6.67 19.19 20.67
N PRO A 192 -6.55 18.82 21.96
CA PRO A 192 -6.90 19.71 23.09
C PRO A 192 -5.81 20.74 23.44
N ARG A 193 -4.94 21.17 22.52
CA ARG A 193 -3.76 22.00 22.85
C ARG A 193 -4.09 23.28 23.64
N ALA A 194 -5.11 24.02 23.22
CA ALA A 194 -5.52 25.25 23.88
C ALA A 194 -6.14 24.97 25.26
N VAL A 195 -6.92 23.90 25.37
CA VAL A 195 -7.59 23.48 26.61
C VAL A 195 -6.56 23.01 27.64
N ILE A 196 -5.56 22.22 27.23
CA ILE A 196 -4.45 21.81 28.10
C ILE A 196 -3.68 23.02 28.61
N LYS A 197 -3.37 24.00 27.76
CA LYS A 197 -2.68 25.22 28.20
C LYS A 197 -3.49 26.02 29.24
N GLN A 198 -4.81 26.06 29.08
CA GLN A 198 -5.69 26.68 30.07
C GLN A 198 -5.75 25.88 31.36
N LEU A 199 -5.85 24.55 31.26
CA LEU A 199 -5.82 23.64 32.41
C LEU A 199 -4.53 23.79 33.22
N ASP A 200 -3.36 23.83 32.57
CA ASP A 200 -2.07 24.09 33.23
C ASP A 200 -2.07 25.42 33.99
N GLY A 201 -2.71 26.46 33.42
CA GLY A 201 -2.86 27.75 34.08
C GLY A 201 -3.72 27.69 35.34
N VAL A 202 -4.81 26.93 35.29
CA VAL A 202 -5.72 26.73 36.43
C VAL A 202 -5.09 25.82 37.49
N MET A 203 -4.36 24.78 37.09
CA MET A 203 -3.67 23.87 38.01
C MET A 203 -2.60 24.59 38.84
N ARG A 204 -1.91 25.58 38.28
CA ARG A 204 -0.97 26.42 39.05
C ARG A 204 -1.63 27.32 40.10
N ALA A 205 -2.95 27.48 40.04
CA ALA A 205 -3.70 28.22 41.05
C ALA A 205 -4.17 27.33 42.20
N LEU A 206 -3.88 26.03 42.17
CA LEU A 206 -4.16 25.13 43.29
C LEU A 206 -3.32 25.55 44.52
N PRO A 207 -3.90 25.48 45.73
CA PRO A 207 -3.18 25.77 46.95
C PRO A 207 -2.08 24.72 47.19
N GLU A 208 -0.88 25.16 47.59
CA GLU A 208 0.23 24.24 47.90
C GLU A 208 0.04 23.51 49.23
N GLN A 209 -0.81 24.04 50.12
CA GLN A 209 -1.09 23.50 51.45
C GLN A 209 -2.54 23.72 51.84
N HIS A 210 -3.17 22.67 52.36
CA HIS A 210 -4.49 22.65 52.99
C HIS A 210 -4.40 22.16 54.43
N ALA A 211 -5.39 22.54 55.24
CA ALA A 211 -5.46 22.18 56.65
C ALA A 211 -5.72 20.67 56.86
N ASP A 212 -6.35 20.01 55.89
CA ASP A 212 -6.56 18.56 55.91
C ASP A 212 -5.35 17.82 55.28
N PRO A 213 -4.65 16.94 56.03
CA PRO A 213 -3.52 16.18 55.52
C PRO A 213 -3.89 15.22 54.38
N LEU A 214 -5.13 14.71 54.32
CA LEU A 214 -5.58 13.85 53.21
C LEU A 214 -5.70 14.64 51.91
N VAL A 215 -6.13 15.88 52.02
CA VAL A 215 -6.25 16.79 50.88
C VAL A 215 -4.87 17.17 50.34
N ASN A 216 -3.87 17.36 51.23
CA ASN A 216 -2.48 17.61 50.82
C ASN A 216 -1.87 16.45 50.02
N VAL A 217 -2.18 15.20 50.37
CA VAL A 217 -1.71 14.02 49.61
C VAL A 217 -2.26 14.07 48.19
N ILE A 218 -3.57 14.33 48.03
CA ILE A 218 -4.20 14.36 46.70
C ILE A 218 -3.72 15.57 45.88
N LEU A 219 -3.49 16.74 46.51
CA LEU A 219 -2.93 17.91 45.84
C LEU A 219 -1.51 17.64 45.33
N SER A 220 -0.71 16.86 46.06
CA SER A 220 0.64 16.49 45.61
C SER A 220 0.64 15.60 44.36
N ASP A 221 -0.43 14.86 44.11
CA ASP A 221 -0.56 13.99 42.92
C ASP A 221 -0.89 14.78 41.63
N PHE A 222 -1.13 16.09 41.71
CA PHE A 222 -1.31 16.98 40.55
C PHE A 222 -0.01 17.68 40.09
N ASN A 223 1.06 17.64 40.90
CA ASN A 223 2.36 18.25 40.64
C ASN A 223 3.38 17.25 40.07
#